data_AF-A0A932N803-F1
#
_entry.id   AF-A0A932N803-F1
#
_cell.length_a   1.000
_cell.length_b   1.000
_cell.length_c   1.000
_cell.angle_alpha   90.00
_cell.angle_beta   90.00
_cell.angle_gamma   90.00
#
_symmetry.space_group_name_H-M   'P 1'
#
loop_
_entity.id
_entity.type
_entity.pdbx_description
1 polymer ?
#
loop_
_entity_poly.entity_id
_entity_poly.type
_entity_poly.pdbx_seq_one_letter_code
_entity_poly.pdbx_strand_id
1 'polypeptide(L)'
;MVTNLNVACAVRGCPNPVIGQCGGYNRSCGQYYCATHSADKFCADCVKRRAQDEVVKEYVQIAERVRKDSIKAAYFPLVPLTLIGSIVVGCLPTIVLYPVMSSIAENLQTSHNPALGSIGMLLMSIAYGSCALGICGPLIGSIAQYFKTRRIEQEKAHEVSKSKPGFAEFFQEWRSEKRAEELKKGLAVAGIVAAGALAGMAKEAERSHLKQTVRNAVDDELNRHGL
;
A
#
# COMPACT_ATOMS: atom_id res chain seq x y z
N MET A 1 -49.49 -16.20 -30.60
CA MET A 1 -50.30 -15.69 -29.48
C MET A 1 -49.43 -15.73 -28.24
N VAL A 2 -48.94 -14.57 -27.79
CA VAL A 2 -48.15 -14.47 -26.56
C VAL A 2 -49.16 -14.53 -25.42
N THR A 3 -49.19 -15.63 -24.67
CA THR A 3 -49.92 -15.71 -23.40
C THR A 3 -49.46 -14.56 -22.53
N ASN A 4 -50.38 -13.70 -22.10
CA ASN A 4 -50.16 -12.63 -21.14
C ASN A 4 -49.61 -13.24 -19.83
N LEU A 5 -48.30 -13.48 -19.78
CA LEU A 5 -47.60 -13.69 -18.53
C LEU A 5 -47.75 -12.38 -17.76
N ASN A 6 -48.41 -12.48 -16.61
CA ASN A 6 -48.73 -11.36 -15.74
C ASN A 6 -47.44 -10.91 -15.01
N VAL A 7 -46.44 -10.48 -15.79
CA VAL A 7 -45.15 -10.03 -15.27
C VAL A 7 -45.31 -8.60 -14.80
N ALA A 8 -45.31 -8.42 -13.49
CA ALA A 8 -45.33 -7.10 -12.87
C ALA A 8 -43.92 -6.50 -12.81
N CYS A 9 -43.86 -5.16 -12.74
CA CYS A 9 -42.63 -4.47 -12.40
C CYS A 9 -42.12 -4.91 -11.02
N ALA A 10 -40.80 -5.04 -10.86
CA ALA A 10 -40.18 -5.42 -9.59
C ALA A 10 -40.43 -4.40 -8.45
N VAL A 11 -40.77 -3.15 -8.78
CA VAL A 11 -41.12 -2.13 -7.79
C VAL A 11 -42.52 -2.41 -7.25
N ARG A 12 -42.62 -2.64 -5.93
CA ARG A 12 -43.88 -2.97 -5.26
C ARG A 12 -44.93 -1.89 -5.51
N GLY A 13 -46.11 -2.33 -5.97
CA GLY A 13 -47.26 -1.45 -6.20
C GLY A 13 -47.20 -0.62 -7.48
N CYS A 14 -46.20 -0.83 -8.35
CA CYS A 14 -46.14 -0.14 -9.64
C CYS A 14 -47.14 -0.75 -10.64
N PRO A 15 -48.12 0.03 -11.17
CA PRO A 15 -49.10 -0.48 -12.13
C PRO A 15 -48.60 -0.44 -13.58
N ASN A 16 -47.41 0.13 -13.82
CA ASN A 16 -46.92 0.35 -15.18
C ASN A 16 -46.51 -0.98 -15.85
N PRO A 17 -46.78 -1.14 -17.16
CA PRO A 17 -46.41 -2.35 -17.88
C PRO A 17 -44.90 -2.53 -17.95
N VAL A 18 -44.46 -3.78 -17.86
CA VAL A 18 -43.04 -4.14 -18.01
C VAL A 18 -42.61 -3.93 -19.45
N ILE A 19 -41.48 -3.25 -19.65
CA ILE A 19 -40.89 -2.99 -20.97
C ILE A 19 -39.67 -3.88 -21.26
N GLY A 20 -39.12 -4.53 -20.24
CA GLY A 20 -37.95 -5.38 -20.40
C GLY A 20 -37.43 -5.99 -19.11
N GLN A 21 -36.33 -6.74 -19.25
CA GLN A 21 -35.61 -7.39 -18.17
C GLN A 21 -34.24 -6.76 -17.99
N CYS A 22 -33.84 -6.55 -16.74
CA CYS A 22 -32.54 -6.02 -16.36
C CYS A 22 -31.41 -6.93 -16.83
N GLY A 23 -30.56 -6.40 -17.71
CA GLY A 23 -29.30 -7.07 -18.07
C GLY A 23 -28.38 -7.26 -16.87
N GLY A 24 -28.58 -6.46 -15.82
CA GLY A 24 -27.87 -6.52 -14.55
C GLY A 24 -26.47 -5.92 -14.62
N TYR A 25 -26.14 -5.10 -13.64
CA TYR A 25 -24.74 -4.71 -13.42
C TYR A 25 -23.97 -5.95 -12.93
N ASN A 26 -22.89 -6.32 -13.64
CA ASN A 26 -22.21 -7.62 -13.50
C ASN A 26 -23.12 -8.86 -13.66
N ARG A 27 -24.16 -8.77 -14.52
CA ARG A 27 -25.03 -9.89 -14.95
C ARG A 27 -25.83 -10.60 -13.83
N SER A 28 -26.13 -9.90 -12.73
CA SER A 28 -26.71 -10.54 -11.53
C SER A 28 -28.15 -10.13 -11.16
N CYS A 29 -28.82 -9.27 -11.94
CA CYS A 29 -30.11 -8.71 -11.54
C CYS A 29 -31.33 -9.48 -12.08
N GLY A 30 -31.50 -9.57 -13.40
CA GLY A 30 -32.60 -10.32 -14.03
C GLY A 30 -34.04 -9.84 -13.72
N GLN A 31 -34.19 -8.72 -13.00
CA GLN A 31 -35.51 -8.18 -12.61
C GLN A 31 -36.24 -7.53 -13.78
N TYR A 32 -37.56 -7.61 -13.81
CA TYR A 32 -38.41 -6.94 -14.80
C TYR A 32 -38.79 -5.52 -14.35
N TYR A 33 -38.80 -4.58 -15.28
CA TYR A 33 -39.08 -3.16 -14.98
C TYR A 33 -39.94 -2.47 -16.05
N CYS A 34 -40.61 -1.42 -15.63
CA CYS A 34 -41.32 -0.48 -16.49
C CYS A 34 -40.42 0.70 -16.88
N ALA A 35 -40.84 1.49 -17.88
CA ALA A 35 -40.08 2.64 -18.40
C ALA A 35 -39.69 3.67 -17.34
N THR A 36 -40.53 3.86 -16.31
CA THR A 36 -40.28 4.83 -15.23
C THR A 36 -39.27 4.34 -14.19
N HIS A 37 -38.96 3.04 -14.13
CA HIS A 37 -38.05 2.43 -13.14
C HIS A 37 -36.79 1.84 -13.78
N SER A 38 -36.53 2.21 -15.03
CA SER A 38 -35.34 1.84 -15.78
C SER A 38 -34.68 3.08 -16.36
N ALA A 39 -33.35 3.11 -16.33
CA ALA A 39 -32.59 3.96 -17.24
C ALA A 39 -31.89 3.01 -18.24
N ASP A 40 -32.16 3.22 -19.52
CA ASP A 40 -31.72 2.36 -20.62
C ASP A 40 -32.09 0.87 -20.45
N LYS A 41 -31.08 0.02 -20.16
CA LYS A 41 -31.18 -1.44 -20.02
C LYS A 41 -30.99 -1.92 -18.58
N PHE A 42 -31.07 -1.02 -17.61
CA PHE A 42 -30.80 -1.30 -16.20
C PHE A 42 -31.95 -0.80 -15.32
N CYS A 43 -32.27 -1.56 -14.27
CA CYS A 43 -33.13 -1.07 -13.20
C CYS A 43 -32.42 0.04 -12.40
N ALA A 44 -33.20 0.88 -11.72
CA ALA A 44 -32.68 1.96 -10.87
C ALA A 44 -31.56 1.50 -9.91
N ASP A 45 -31.73 0.35 -9.25
CA ASP A 45 -30.73 -0.22 -8.34
C ASP A 45 -29.40 -0.57 -9.05
N CYS A 46 -29.47 -1.13 -10.27
CA CYS A 46 -28.27 -1.46 -11.04
C CYS A 46 -27.56 -0.20 -11.54
N VAL A 47 -28.31 0.84 -11.92
CA VAL A 47 -27.75 2.14 -12.31
C VAL A 47 -27.03 2.77 -11.12
N LYS A 48 -27.66 2.77 -9.94
CA LYS A 48 -27.07 3.27 -8.69
C LYS A 48 -25.77 2.53 -8.34
N ARG A 49 -25.78 1.19 -8.35
CA ARG A 49 -24.57 0.37 -8.10
C ARG A 49 -23.48 0.63 -9.13
N ARG A 50 -23.84 0.75 -10.40
CA ARG A 50 -22.89 1.07 -11.47
C ARG A 50 -22.23 2.42 -11.23
N ALA A 51 -23.00 3.45 -10.90
CA ALA A 51 -22.48 4.77 -10.61
C ALA A 51 -21.52 4.74 -9.40
N GLN A 52 -21.88 4.03 -8.32
CA GLN A 52 -20.99 3.85 -7.16
C GLN A 52 -19.66 3.19 -7.55
N ASP A 53 -19.71 2.09 -8.31
CA ASP A 53 -18.51 1.39 -8.76
C ASP A 53 -17.64 2.25 -9.68
N GLU A 54 -18.25 3.08 -10.53
CA GLU A 54 -17.52 4.02 -11.39
C GLU A 54 -16.78 5.07 -10.53
N VAL A 55 -17.41 5.60 -9.48
CA VAL A 55 -16.75 6.48 -8.49
C VAL A 55 -15.60 5.76 -7.79
N VAL A 56 -15.83 4.53 -7.30
CA VAL A 56 -14.78 3.74 -6.64
C VAL A 56 -13.60 3.47 -7.57
N LYS A 57 -13.86 3.10 -8.84
CA LYS A 57 -12.81 2.91 -9.85
C LYS A 57 -12.00 4.18 -10.08
N GLU A 58 -12.67 5.32 -10.18
CA GLU A 58 -11.99 6.62 -10.31
C GLU A 58 -11.11 6.89 -9.10
N TYR A 59 -11.61 6.66 -7.88
CA TYR A 59 -10.88 6.88 -6.64
C TYR A 59 -9.64 5.97 -6.55
N VAL A 60 -9.76 4.69 -6.94
CA VAL A 60 -8.62 3.78 -7.03
C VAL A 60 -7.56 4.30 -8.01
N GLN A 61 -7.97 4.79 -9.19
CA GLN A 61 -7.02 5.34 -10.17
C GLN A 61 -6.30 6.58 -9.65
N ILE A 62 -7.00 7.47 -8.96
CA ILE A 62 -6.40 8.67 -8.36
C ILE A 62 -5.46 8.28 -7.22
N ALA A 63 -5.85 7.34 -6.35
CA ALA A 63 -5.02 6.82 -5.28
C ALA A 63 -3.71 6.20 -5.81
N GLU A 64 -3.78 5.40 -6.88
CA GLU A 64 -2.60 4.85 -7.54
C GLU A 64 -1.69 5.93 -8.12
N ARG A 65 -2.26 6.98 -8.71
CA ARG A 65 -1.51 8.11 -9.25
C ARG A 65 -0.78 8.88 -8.15
N VAL A 66 -1.51 9.26 -7.09
CA VAL A 66 -0.95 9.94 -5.90
C VAL A 66 0.22 9.14 -5.33
N ARG A 67 0.05 7.82 -5.20
CA ARG A 67 1.10 6.92 -4.72
C ARG A 67 2.31 6.89 -5.66
N LYS A 68 2.10 6.66 -6.96
CA LYS A 68 3.19 6.60 -7.96
C LYS A 68 3.98 7.91 -8.01
N ASP A 69 3.30 9.05 -7.98
CA ASP A 69 3.94 10.35 -8.04
C ASP A 69 4.69 10.69 -6.74
N SER A 70 4.22 10.19 -5.60
CA SER A 70 4.91 10.38 -4.31
C SER A 70 6.15 9.50 -4.21
N ILE A 71 6.08 8.25 -4.69
CA ILE A 71 7.25 7.37 -4.79
C ILE A 71 8.29 7.98 -5.73
N LYS A 72 7.90 8.45 -6.92
CA LYS A 72 8.82 9.12 -7.85
C LYS A 72 9.48 10.34 -7.19
N ALA A 73 8.71 11.19 -6.51
CA ALA A 73 9.25 12.36 -5.82
C ALA A 73 10.25 11.99 -4.70
N ALA A 74 10.06 10.86 -4.02
CA ALA A 74 10.97 10.38 -2.98
C ALA A 74 12.22 9.68 -3.53
N TYR A 75 12.07 8.91 -4.61
CA TYR A 75 13.10 8.01 -5.14
C TYR A 75 14.13 8.71 -6.04
N PHE A 76 13.73 9.79 -6.73
CA PHE A 76 14.47 10.33 -7.89
C PHE A 76 15.86 10.94 -7.61
N PRO A 77 16.27 11.29 -6.37
CA PRO A 77 17.68 11.65 -6.14
C PRO A 77 18.45 10.86 -5.07
N LEU A 78 17.80 10.11 -4.16
CA LEU A 78 18.51 9.63 -2.94
C LEU A 78 18.91 8.15 -2.95
N VAL A 79 18.12 7.24 -3.49
CA VAL A 79 18.30 5.80 -3.23
C VAL A 79 19.57 5.19 -3.85
N PRO A 80 19.91 5.43 -5.14
CA PRO A 80 21.14 4.87 -5.69
C PRO A 80 22.38 5.49 -5.02
N LEU A 81 22.34 6.77 -4.66
CA LEU A 81 23.46 7.45 -3.99
C LEU A 81 23.68 6.94 -2.55
N THR A 82 22.61 6.71 -1.79
CA THR A 82 22.76 6.21 -0.41
C THR A 82 23.19 4.75 -0.38
N LEU A 83 22.72 3.92 -1.30
CA LEU A 83 23.03 2.50 -1.33
C LEU A 83 24.43 2.23 -1.90
N ILE A 84 24.82 2.94 -2.97
CA ILE A 84 26.21 2.89 -3.48
C ILE A 84 27.14 3.52 -2.44
N GLY A 85 26.75 4.66 -1.85
CA GLY A 85 27.51 5.31 -0.79
C GLY A 85 27.72 4.42 0.43
N SER A 86 26.70 3.68 0.89
CA SER A 86 26.86 2.81 2.05
C SER A 86 27.73 1.60 1.78
N ILE A 87 27.67 1.03 0.57
CA ILE A 87 28.55 -0.08 0.18
C ILE A 87 30.00 0.40 0.05
N VAL A 88 30.21 1.53 -0.64
CA VAL A 88 31.55 2.06 -0.91
C VAL A 88 32.20 2.64 0.35
N VAL A 89 31.45 3.32 1.22
CA VAL A 89 31.98 3.94 2.45
C VAL A 89 31.94 2.99 3.64
N GLY A 90 30.96 2.10 3.72
CA GLY A 90 30.80 1.17 4.84
C GLY A 90 31.56 -0.14 4.68
N CYS A 91 31.38 -0.82 3.54
CA CYS A 91 31.89 -2.17 3.31
C CYS A 91 33.31 -2.19 2.71
N LEU A 92 33.61 -1.28 1.77
CA LEU A 92 34.91 -1.28 1.10
C LEU A 92 36.08 -1.04 2.08
N PRO A 93 36.00 -0.04 3.00
CA PRO A 93 37.09 0.22 3.93
C PRO A 93 37.22 -0.89 4.96
N THR A 94 36.13 -1.56 5.34
CA THR A 94 36.23 -2.73 6.22
C THR A 94 36.95 -3.87 5.54
N ILE A 95 36.56 -4.22 4.31
CA ILE A 95 37.19 -5.33 3.58
C ILE A 95 38.69 -5.07 3.36
N VAL A 96 39.07 -3.83 3.05
CA VAL A 96 40.47 -3.47 2.74
C VAL A 96 41.30 -3.21 4.00
N LEU A 97 40.77 -2.48 4.99
CA LEU A 97 41.54 -2.05 6.16
C LEU A 97 41.55 -3.10 7.27
N TYR A 98 40.52 -3.94 7.41
CA TYR A 98 40.47 -4.95 8.47
C TYR A 98 41.71 -5.87 8.51
N PRO A 99 42.18 -6.47 7.40
CA PRO A 99 43.35 -7.36 7.44
C PRO A 99 44.65 -6.60 7.76
N VAL A 100 44.77 -5.34 7.33
CA VAL A 100 45.92 -4.50 7.68
C VAL A 100 45.91 -4.18 9.17
N MET A 101 44.74 -3.81 9.71
CA MET A 101 44.57 -3.47 11.11
C MET A 101 44.74 -4.68 12.03
N SER A 102 44.27 -5.87 11.63
CA SER A 102 44.49 -7.11 12.40
C SER A 102 45.97 -7.48 12.46
N SER A 103 46.69 -7.34 11.33
CA SER A 103 48.13 -7.60 11.27
C SER A 103 48.93 -6.62 12.14
N ILE A 104 48.54 -5.34 12.17
CA ILE A 104 49.16 -4.33 13.04
C ILE A 104 48.84 -4.64 14.51
N ALA A 105 47.60 -4.99 14.84
CA ALA A 105 47.19 -5.28 16.21
C ALA A 105 47.96 -6.47 16.80
N GLU A 106 48.15 -7.55 16.04
CA GLU A 106 48.90 -8.74 16.47
C GLU A 106 50.38 -8.39 16.77
N ASN A 107 50.99 -7.56 15.92
CA ASN A 107 52.36 -7.08 16.13
C ASN A 107 52.49 -6.11 17.31
N LEU A 108 51.47 -5.30 17.59
CA LEU A 108 51.49 -4.38 18.75
C LEU A 108 51.26 -5.11 20.07
N GLN A 109 50.48 -6.19 20.07
CA GLN A 109 50.18 -6.98 21.26
C GLN A 109 51.38 -7.78 21.76
N THR A 110 52.32 -8.12 20.88
CA THR A 110 53.59 -8.75 21.25
C THR A 110 54.61 -7.76 21.81
N SER A 111 54.37 -6.44 21.69
CA SER A 111 55.22 -5.43 22.31
C SER A 111 54.90 -5.31 23.81
N HIS A 112 55.92 -5.39 24.66
CA HIS A 112 55.80 -5.22 26.12
C HIS A 112 55.39 -3.81 26.59
N ASN A 113 55.09 -2.88 25.67
CA ASN A 113 54.73 -1.51 26.03
C ASN A 113 53.21 -1.34 26.17
N PRO A 114 52.69 -1.05 27.38
CA PRO A 114 51.25 -0.93 27.62
C PRO A 114 50.60 0.24 26.88
N ALA A 115 51.36 1.27 26.49
CA ALA A 115 50.84 2.41 25.72
C ALA A 115 50.49 2.04 24.27
N LEU A 116 51.15 1.03 23.69
CA LEU A 116 50.86 0.58 22.33
C LEU A 116 49.56 -0.26 22.27
N GLY A 117 49.23 -0.98 23.35
CA GLY A 117 47.99 -1.74 23.46
C GLY A 117 46.73 -0.88 23.47
N SER A 118 46.76 0.28 24.15
CA SER A 118 45.61 1.19 24.20
C SER A 118 45.31 1.86 22.85
N ILE A 119 46.36 2.16 22.07
CA ILE A 119 46.22 2.69 20.70
C ILE A 119 45.55 1.65 19.78
N GLY A 120 45.92 0.37 19.89
CA GLY A 120 45.29 -0.70 19.11
C GLY A 120 43.78 -0.83 19.38
N MET A 121 43.38 -0.77 20.66
CA MET A 121 41.96 -0.82 21.06
C MET A 121 41.14 0.37 20.54
N LEU A 122 41.73 1.58 20.55
CA LEU A 122 41.09 2.78 20.01
C LEU A 122 40.82 2.62 18.51
N LEU A 123 41.82 2.15 17.75
CA LEU A 123 41.69 1.98 16.31
C LEU A 123 40.65 0.92 15.93
N MET A 124 40.56 -0.18 16.67
CA MET A 124 39.51 -1.17 16.50
C MET A 124 38.11 -0.61 16.82
N SER A 125 38.00 0.22 17.86
CA SER A 125 36.73 0.87 18.23
C SER A 125 36.24 1.83 17.14
N ILE A 126 37.16 2.59 16.53
CA ILE A 126 36.83 3.48 15.40
C ILE A 126 36.40 2.66 14.18
N ALA A 127 37.08 1.54 13.89
CA ALA A 127 36.72 0.64 12.80
C ALA A 127 35.33 0.01 13.01
N TYR A 128 35.01 -0.48 14.20
CA TYR A 128 33.67 -1.01 14.50
C TYR A 128 32.60 0.09 14.52
N GLY A 129 32.92 1.28 15.00
CA GLY A 129 32.02 2.43 14.99
C GLY A 129 31.64 2.87 13.59
N SER A 130 32.58 2.85 12.64
CA SER A 130 32.30 3.17 11.24
C SER A 130 31.45 2.10 10.55
N CYS A 131 31.62 0.81 10.89
CA CYS A 131 30.71 -0.26 10.44
C CYS A 131 29.28 -0.03 10.92
N ALA A 132 29.11 0.31 12.21
CA ALA A 132 27.80 0.54 12.79
C ALA A 132 27.08 1.70 12.08
N LEU A 133 27.79 2.77 11.75
CA LEU A 133 27.25 3.88 10.96
C LEU A 133 26.95 3.49 9.50
N GLY A 134 27.78 2.64 8.88
CA GLY A 134 27.56 2.14 7.53
C GLY A 134 26.33 1.23 7.40
N ILE A 135 26.02 0.44 8.43
CA ILE A 135 24.86 -0.47 8.45
C ILE A 135 23.60 0.26 8.92
N CYS A 136 23.68 1.08 9.97
CA CYS A 136 22.53 1.80 10.53
C CYS A 136 22.14 3.04 9.71
N GLY A 137 23.10 3.69 9.04
CA GLY A 137 22.86 4.88 8.21
C GLY A 137 21.79 4.67 7.14
N PRO A 138 21.87 3.61 6.32
CA PRO A 138 20.83 3.27 5.34
C PRO A 138 19.46 3.01 5.97
N LEU A 139 19.41 2.36 7.14
CA LEU A 139 18.15 2.13 7.85
C LEU A 139 17.51 3.45 8.29
N ILE A 140 18.28 4.34 8.92
CA ILE A 140 17.80 5.66 9.33
C ILE A 140 17.36 6.47 8.10
N GLY A 141 18.14 6.45 7.02
CA GLY A 141 17.81 7.10 5.76
C GLY A 141 16.51 6.57 5.14
N SER A 142 16.30 5.25 5.17
CA SER A 142 15.08 4.61 4.68
C SER A 142 13.85 5.00 5.51
N ILE A 143 14.00 5.10 6.83
CA ILE A 143 12.94 5.56 7.74
C ILE A 143 12.59 7.02 7.47
N ALA A 144 13.60 7.89 7.33
CA ALA A 144 13.39 9.30 7.00
C ALA A 144 12.70 9.48 5.64
N GLN A 145 13.12 8.72 4.62
CA GLN A 145 12.50 8.68 3.30
C GLN A 145 11.04 8.20 3.37
N TYR A 146 10.76 7.18 4.18
CA TYR A 146 9.41 6.71 4.41
C TYR A 146 8.51 7.80 5.01
N PHE A 147 8.98 8.54 6.02
CA PHE A 147 8.24 9.66 6.59
C PHE A 147 8.03 10.80 5.60
N LYS A 148 9.04 11.13 4.78
CA LYS A 148 8.93 12.16 3.75
C LYS A 148 7.89 11.77 2.69
N THR A 149 7.95 10.54 2.19
CA THR A 149 6.96 10.00 1.24
C THR A 149 5.56 10.06 1.83
N ARG A 150 5.41 9.71 3.11
CA ARG A 150 4.12 9.77 3.80
C ARG A 150 3.54 11.19 3.88
N ARG A 151 4.38 12.21 4.10
CA ARG A 151 3.93 13.61 4.10
C ARG A 151 3.43 14.05 2.72
N ILE A 152 4.20 13.76 1.67
CA ILE A 152 3.84 14.10 0.28
C ILE A 152 2.52 13.42 -0.12
N GLU A 153 2.35 12.14 0.23
CA GLU A 153 1.10 11.42 -0.05
C GLU A 153 -0.10 12.03 0.68
N GLN A 154 0.06 12.44 1.94
CA GLN A 154 -1.02 13.07 2.71
C GLN A 154 -1.38 14.45 2.15
N GLU A 155 -0.39 15.25 1.77
CA GLU A 155 -0.60 16.56 1.16
C GLU A 155 -1.35 16.45 -0.17
N LYS A 156 -0.91 15.56 -1.06
CA LYS A 156 -1.58 15.30 -2.34
C LYS A 156 -2.98 14.72 -2.16
N ALA A 157 -3.17 13.81 -1.20
CA ALA A 157 -4.50 13.28 -0.91
C ALA A 157 -5.45 14.36 -0.39
N HIS A 158 -4.94 15.28 0.46
CA HIS A 158 -5.70 16.42 0.94
C HIS A 158 -6.04 17.41 -0.19
N GLU A 159 -5.11 17.65 -1.11
CA GLU A 159 -5.36 18.47 -2.30
C GLU A 159 -6.47 17.90 -3.19
N VAL A 160 -6.41 16.60 -3.49
CA VAL A 160 -7.49 15.91 -4.22
C VAL A 160 -8.81 16.01 -3.46
N SER A 161 -8.77 15.87 -2.13
CA SER A 161 -9.97 15.93 -1.28
C SER A 161 -10.71 17.27 -1.34
N LYS A 162 -10.04 18.36 -1.75
CA LYS A 162 -10.70 19.66 -2.00
C LYS A 162 -11.63 19.61 -3.21
N SER A 163 -11.30 18.78 -4.21
CA SER A 163 -12.08 18.60 -5.43
C SER A 163 -13.03 17.40 -5.38
N LYS A 164 -12.70 16.38 -4.57
CA LYS A 164 -13.47 15.15 -4.40
C LYS A 164 -13.62 14.87 -2.90
N PRO A 165 -14.75 15.27 -2.27
CA PRO A 165 -14.98 14.98 -0.85
C PRO A 165 -14.96 13.46 -0.62
N GLY A 166 -14.56 13.01 0.57
CA GLY A 166 -14.46 11.58 0.89
C GLY A 166 -13.18 10.88 0.38
N PHE A 167 -12.42 11.51 -0.52
CA PHE A 167 -11.20 10.89 -1.06
C PHE A 167 -10.12 10.66 0.01
N ALA A 168 -9.99 11.56 0.98
CA ALA A 168 -8.99 11.44 2.03
C ALA A 168 -9.22 10.22 2.93
N GLU A 169 -10.47 9.97 3.36
CA GLU A 169 -10.81 8.76 4.13
C GLU A 169 -10.59 7.50 3.28
N PHE A 170 -11.13 7.47 2.06
CA PHE A 170 -10.93 6.36 1.12
C PHE A 170 -9.45 6.04 0.91
N PHE A 171 -8.61 7.05 0.71
CA PHE A 171 -7.18 6.87 0.46
C PHE A 171 -6.46 6.25 1.66
N GLN A 172 -6.84 6.61 2.89
CA GLN A 172 -6.26 6.00 4.10
C GLN A 172 -6.61 4.52 4.22
N GLU A 173 -7.88 4.16 3.99
CA GLU A 173 -8.35 2.78 4.02
C GLU A 173 -7.69 1.95 2.91
N TRP A 174 -7.79 2.40 1.65
CA TRP A 174 -7.15 1.77 0.50
C TRP A 174 -5.65 1.55 0.70
N ARG A 175 -4.95 2.51 1.31
CA ARG A 175 -3.52 2.39 1.62
C ARG A 175 -3.25 1.33 2.68
N SER A 176 -4.08 1.23 3.70
CA SER A 176 -3.94 0.21 4.74
C SER A 176 -4.05 -1.20 4.15
N GLU A 177 -5.01 -1.42 3.25
CA GLU A 177 -5.18 -2.67 2.52
C GLU A 177 -3.99 -2.98 1.62
N LYS A 178 -3.55 -2.00 0.82
CA LYS A 178 -2.41 -2.19 -0.08
C LYS A 178 -1.13 -2.52 0.67
N ARG A 179 -0.91 -1.91 1.84
CA ARG A 179 0.20 -2.26 2.72
C ARG A 179 0.07 -3.66 3.27
N ALA A 180 -1.12 -4.08 3.70
CA ALA A 180 -1.34 -5.47 4.12
C ALA A 180 -1.05 -6.45 2.97
N GLU A 181 -1.47 -6.13 1.74
CA GLU A 181 -1.21 -6.95 0.55
C GLU A 181 0.29 -7.00 0.20
N GLU A 182 0.99 -5.87 0.26
CA GLU A 182 2.43 -5.80 0.00
C GLU A 182 3.26 -6.42 1.11
N LEU A 183 2.87 -6.25 2.37
CA LEU A 183 3.48 -6.95 3.49
C LEU A 183 3.31 -8.45 3.31
N LYS A 184 2.12 -8.92 2.90
CA LYS A 184 1.86 -10.33 2.59
C LYS A 184 2.73 -10.84 1.43
N LYS A 185 2.96 -10.04 0.40
CA LYS A 185 3.87 -10.37 -0.72
C LYS A 185 5.34 -10.35 -0.29
N GLY A 186 5.74 -9.33 0.48
CA GLY A 186 7.09 -9.17 1.02
C GLY A 186 7.45 -10.28 2.01
N LEU A 187 6.54 -10.65 2.91
CA LEU A 187 6.66 -11.82 3.78
C LEU A 187 6.57 -13.14 3.00
N ALA A 188 5.92 -13.21 1.84
CA ALA A 188 6.00 -14.40 1.00
C ALA A 188 7.37 -14.52 0.35
N VAL A 189 7.98 -13.42 -0.10
CA VAL A 189 9.33 -13.40 -0.68
C VAL A 189 10.40 -13.61 0.41
N ALA A 190 10.34 -12.84 1.50
CA ALA A 190 11.20 -13.01 2.66
C ALA A 190 10.92 -14.35 3.37
N GLY A 191 9.70 -14.86 3.30
CA GLY A 191 9.31 -16.20 3.72
C GLY A 191 9.73 -17.28 2.74
N ILE A 192 10.04 -17.00 1.47
CA ILE A 192 10.80 -17.98 0.66
C ILE A 192 12.27 -18.00 1.14
N VAL A 193 12.79 -16.86 1.60
CA VAL A 193 14.12 -16.76 2.23
C VAL A 193 14.13 -17.33 3.66
N ALA A 194 13.00 -17.30 4.38
CA ALA A 194 12.87 -17.65 5.80
C ALA A 194 11.99 -18.90 6.06
N ALA A 195 11.26 -19.45 5.09
CA ALA A 195 10.59 -20.77 5.15
C ALA A 195 11.52 -21.89 4.70
N GLY A 196 12.79 -21.59 4.45
CA GLY A 196 13.86 -22.49 4.86
C GLY A 196 13.95 -22.68 6.38
N ALA A 197 13.25 -21.87 7.19
CA ALA A 197 13.30 -21.93 8.65
C ALA A 197 11.93 -22.05 9.36
N LEU A 198 10.87 -21.28 9.05
CA LEU A 198 9.68 -21.26 9.93
C LEU A 198 8.36 -20.98 9.21
N ALA A 199 7.61 -22.03 8.88
CA ALA A 199 6.23 -21.95 8.42
C ALA A 199 5.26 -22.18 9.59
N GLY A 200 4.38 -21.22 9.89
CA GLY A 200 3.29 -21.46 10.84
C GLY A 200 2.53 -20.22 11.28
N MET A 201 1.29 -20.12 10.77
CA MET A 201 0.12 -19.50 11.40
C MET A 201 -0.28 -18.06 11.01
N ALA A 202 -1.62 -17.90 10.92
CA ALA A 202 -2.44 -16.69 10.85
C ALA A 202 -2.63 -15.99 9.48
N LYS A 203 -3.71 -16.36 8.76
CA LYS A 203 -4.21 -15.52 7.65
C LYS A 203 -5.73 -15.45 7.41
N GLU A 204 -6.57 -16.12 8.20
CA GLU A 204 -8.01 -16.20 7.86
C GLU A 204 -8.90 -15.07 8.40
N ALA A 205 -8.50 -14.36 9.48
CA ALA A 205 -9.43 -13.50 10.24
C ALA A 205 -9.67 -12.07 9.68
N GLU A 206 -8.83 -11.58 8.77
CA GLU A 206 -8.79 -10.14 8.43
C GLU A 206 -9.75 -9.73 7.27
N ARG A 207 -10.23 -10.71 6.50
CA ARG A 207 -10.96 -10.45 5.23
C ARG A 207 -12.44 -10.10 5.42
N SER A 208 -13.02 -10.43 6.57
CA SER A 208 -14.45 -10.20 6.88
C SER A 208 -14.72 -8.77 7.37
N HIS A 209 -13.80 -8.19 8.14
CA HIS A 209 -13.97 -6.84 8.72
C HIS A 209 -14.01 -5.74 7.65
N LEU A 210 -13.20 -5.87 6.59
CA LEU A 210 -13.07 -4.85 5.55
C LEU A 210 -14.33 -4.67 4.69
N LYS A 211 -15.03 -5.77 4.40
CA LYS A 211 -16.29 -5.70 3.64
C LYS A 211 -17.39 -4.93 4.37
N GLN A 212 -17.29 -4.84 5.70
CA GLN A 212 -18.25 -4.14 6.55
C GLN A 212 -18.03 -2.62 6.50
N THR A 213 -16.77 -2.17 6.59
CA THR A 213 -16.43 -0.74 6.66
C THR A 213 -16.69 0.01 5.35
N VAL A 214 -16.32 -0.59 4.22
CA VAL A 214 -16.56 0.00 2.89
C VAL A 214 -18.06 0.19 2.62
N ARG A 215 -18.92 -0.73 3.07
CA ARG A 215 -20.38 -0.55 2.96
C ARG A 215 -20.86 0.69 3.71
N ASN A 216 -20.40 0.86 4.94
CA ASN A 216 -20.83 1.98 5.77
C ASN A 216 -20.43 3.34 5.19
N ALA A 217 -19.22 3.45 4.61
CA ALA A 217 -18.76 4.69 3.98
C ALA A 217 -19.54 5.02 2.69
N VAL A 218 -19.87 4.01 1.89
CA VAL A 218 -20.67 4.18 0.67
C VAL A 218 -22.12 4.56 0.99
N ASP A 219 -22.72 3.96 2.02
CA ASP A 219 -24.07 4.27 2.46
C ASP A 219 -24.19 5.72 2.99
N ASP A 220 -23.16 6.24 3.67
CA ASP A 220 -23.14 7.62 4.15
C ASP A 220 -23.07 8.64 3.00
N GLU A 221 -22.28 8.36 1.97
CA GLU A 221 -22.15 9.25 0.80
C GLU A 221 -23.42 9.26 -0.06
N LEU A 222 -24.08 8.10 -0.21
CA LEU A 222 -25.36 7.99 -0.88
C LEU A 222 -26.46 8.78 -0.18
N ASN A 223 -26.53 8.67 1.16
CA ASN A 223 -27.48 9.42 1.96
C ASN A 223 -27.25 10.94 1.85
N ARG A 224 -25.99 11.40 1.78
CA ARG A 224 -25.69 12.83 1.56
C ARG A 224 -26.14 13.35 0.20
N HIS A 225 -26.07 12.51 -0.84
CA HIS A 225 -26.49 12.87 -2.19
C HIS A 225 -27.97 12.62 -2.48
N GLY A 226 -28.74 12.12 -1.50
CA GLY A 226 -30.16 11.80 -1.67
C GLY A 226 -30.40 10.69 -2.70
N LEU A 227 -29.42 9.78 -2.86
CA LEU A 227 -29.44 8.68 -3.82
C LEU A 227 -29.82 7.36 -3.16
#